data_AF-T1IMR6-F1
#
_entry.id   AF-T1IMR6-F1
#
_cell.length_a   1.000
_cell.length_b   1.000
_cell.length_c   1.000
_cell.angle_alpha   90.00
_cell.angle_beta   90.00
_cell.angle_gamma   90.00
#
_symmetry.space_group_name_H-M   'P 1'
#
loop_
_entity.id
_entity.type
_entity.pdbx_description
1 polymer ?
#
loop_
_entity_poly.entity_id
_entity_poly.type
_entity_poly.pdbx_seq_one_letter_code
_entity_poly.pdbx_strand_id
1 'polypeptide(L)'
;MDATENKLGVINASSLAMGLLTAGGPAKWHPATDELKDICAAAAKFCKDKNVDIAKLGLDYALSQEGADVHLVSAAEHKLLDLNLDVAINGLNELEKSVQNEILTKFFNPLTVRHWEGIEIAKYWNKLDLLNRN
;
A
#
# COMPACT_ATOMS: atom_id res chain seq x y z
N MET A 1 -15.89 10.75 10.89
CA MET A 1 -15.62 11.22 12.26
C MET A 1 -14.11 11.30 12.36
N ASP A 2 -13.56 12.48 12.61
CA ASP A 2 -12.11 12.69 12.60
C ASP A 2 -11.48 12.14 13.88
N ALA A 3 -10.50 11.24 13.75
CA ALA A 3 -9.79 10.65 14.89
C ALA A 3 -9.04 11.72 15.70
N THR A 4 -8.55 12.76 15.02
CA THR A 4 -7.79 13.87 15.59
C THR A 4 -8.65 14.71 16.54
N GLU A 5 -9.87 15.05 16.10
CA GLU A 5 -10.83 15.81 16.91
C GLU A 5 -11.22 15.07 18.20
N ASN A 6 -11.17 13.74 18.18
CA ASN A 6 -11.53 12.87 19.30
C ASN A 6 -10.34 12.42 20.15
N LYS A 7 -9.12 12.95 19.88
CA LYS A 7 -7.88 12.57 20.58
C LYS A 7 -7.62 11.06 20.56
N LEU A 8 -7.93 10.41 19.44
CA LEU A 8 -7.69 8.99 19.23
C LEU A 8 -6.38 8.80 18.48
N GLY A 9 -5.54 7.89 18.98
CA GLY A 9 -4.35 7.46 18.27
C GLY A 9 -4.69 6.51 17.12
N VAL A 10 -4.16 6.77 15.94
CA VAL A 10 -4.37 5.98 14.72
C VAL A 10 -3.14 5.15 14.42
N ILE A 11 -3.34 3.84 14.26
CA ILE A 11 -2.31 2.91 13.81
C ILE A 11 -2.61 2.53 12.36
N ASN A 12 -1.73 2.91 11.43
CA ASN A 12 -1.76 2.39 10.07
C ASN A 12 -1.12 0.99 10.06
N ALA A 13 -1.97 -0.03 9.95
CA ALA A 13 -1.56 -1.43 10.00
C ALA A 13 -1.13 -2.01 8.64
N SER A 14 -1.14 -1.23 7.55
CA SER A 14 -0.93 -1.74 6.19
C SER A 14 -0.31 -0.70 5.26
N SER A 15 0.81 -0.09 5.66
CA SER A 15 1.56 0.90 4.86
C SER A 15 1.90 0.43 3.44
N LEU A 16 2.08 -0.88 3.23
CA LEU A 16 2.39 -1.47 1.91
C LEU A 16 1.17 -2.11 1.24
N ALA A 17 -0.04 -1.67 1.61
CA ALA A 17 -1.29 -2.09 0.97
C ALA A 17 -1.41 -3.62 0.91
N MET A 18 -1.13 -4.29 2.03
CA MET A 18 -1.22 -5.75 2.20
C MET A 18 -0.45 -6.55 1.12
N GLY A 19 0.70 -6.02 0.68
CA GLY A 19 1.59 -6.66 -0.29
C GLY A 19 1.49 -6.10 -1.71
N LEU A 20 0.50 -5.25 -2.01
CA LEU A 20 0.38 -4.60 -3.32
C LEU A 20 1.62 -3.79 -3.69
N LEU A 21 2.22 -3.08 -2.72
CA LEU A 21 3.42 -2.25 -2.93
C LEU A 21 4.69 -3.00 -2.54
N THR A 22 4.82 -4.25 -3.00
CA THR A 22 6.02 -5.07 -2.80
C THR A 22 6.40 -5.77 -4.11
N ALA A 23 7.67 -6.17 -4.24
CA ALA A 23 8.12 -6.93 -5.41
C ALA A 23 7.43 -8.30 -5.57
N GLY A 24 6.95 -8.89 -4.46
CA GLY A 24 6.25 -10.18 -4.45
C GLY A 24 4.76 -10.09 -4.80
N GLY A 25 4.19 -8.88 -4.76
CA GLY A 25 2.76 -8.65 -4.94
C GLY A 25 1.90 -9.17 -3.78
N PRO A 26 0.57 -8.97 -3.87
CA PRO A 26 -0.35 -9.36 -2.81
C PRO A 26 -0.66 -10.86 -2.84
N ALA A 27 -1.19 -11.38 -1.73
CA ALA A 27 -1.73 -12.74 -1.70
C ALA A 27 -2.98 -12.90 -2.61
N LYS A 28 -3.26 -14.13 -3.06
CA LYS A 28 -4.38 -14.43 -3.98
C LYS A 28 -5.76 -13.97 -3.47
N TRP A 29 -5.94 -13.91 -2.16
CA TRP A 29 -7.20 -13.53 -1.52
C TRP A 29 -7.41 -12.01 -1.40
N HIS A 30 -6.44 -11.20 -1.81
CA HIS A 30 -6.48 -9.74 -1.63
C HIS A 30 -7.73 -9.11 -2.25
N PRO A 31 -8.45 -8.23 -1.51
CA PRO A 31 -9.76 -7.71 -1.89
C PRO A 31 -9.74 -6.67 -3.03
N ALA A 32 -8.58 -6.03 -3.29
CA ALA A 32 -8.44 -5.11 -4.42
C ALA A 32 -8.91 -5.69 -5.76
N THR A 33 -9.41 -4.80 -6.61
CA THR A 33 -9.75 -5.10 -7.99
C THR A 33 -8.53 -5.56 -8.77
N ASP A 34 -8.74 -6.32 -9.85
CA ASP A 34 -7.66 -6.77 -10.71
C ASP A 34 -6.95 -5.59 -11.38
N GLU A 35 -7.69 -4.55 -11.76
CA GLU A 35 -7.12 -3.30 -12.28
C GLU A 35 -6.12 -2.66 -11.29
N LEU A 36 -6.49 -2.53 -10.01
CA LEU A 36 -5.60 -1.95 -9.01
C LEU A 36 -4.38 -2.85 -8.75
N LYS A 37 -4.57 -4.17 -8.74
CA LYS A 37 -3.46 -5.15 -8.62
C LYS A 37 -2.49 -5.04 -9.79
N ASP A 38 -3.00 -4.95 -11.02
CA ASP A 38 -2.20 -4.86 -12.24
C ASP A 38 -1.41 -3.56 -12.29
N ILE A 39 -2.01 -2.44 -11.86
CA ILE A 39 -1.31 -1.15 -11.79
C ILE A 39 -0.21 -1.17 -10.73
N CYS A 40 -0.47 -1.72 -9.55
CA CYS A 40 0.56 -1.91 -8.52
C CYS A 40 1.70 -2.81 -9.01
N ALA A 41 1.39 -3.91 -9.72
CA ALA A 41 2.39 -4.79 -10.30
C ALA A 41 3.22 -4.09 -11.40
N ALA A 42 2.59 -3.28 -12.25
CA ALA A 42 3.27 -2.49 -13.27
C ALA A 42 4.19 -1.42 -12.65
N ALA A 43 3.75 -0.76 -11.58
CA ALA A 43 4.57 0.18 -10.82
C ALA A 43 5.76 -0.52 -10.16
N ALA A 44 5.55 -1.69 -9.54
CA ALA A 44 6.61 -2.49 -8.93
C ALA A 44 7.66 -2.92 -9.97
N LYS A 45 7.22 -3.36 -11.15
CA LYS A 45 8.12 -3.67 -12.27
C LYS A 45 8.91 -2.44 -12.71
N PHE A 46 8.26 -1.28 -12.85
CA PHE A 46 8.92 -0.03 -13.24
C PHE A 46 10.01 0.39 -12.25
N CYS A 47 9.74 0.29 -10.94
CA CYS A 47 10.73 0.56 -9.90
C CYS A 47 11.91 -0.42 -10.00
N LYS A 48 11.63 -1.72 -10.18
CA LYS A 48 12.65 -2.75 -10.34
C LYS A 48 13.55 -2.51 -11.54
N ASP A 49 12.99 -2.12 -12.69
CA ASP A 49 13.77 -1.78 -13.89
C ASP A 49 14.72 -0.59 -13.67
N LYS A 50 14.44 0.25 -12.66
CA LYS A 50 15.29 1.37 -12.21
C LYS A 50 16.16 1.05 -11.00
N ASN A 51 16.21 -0.21 -10.58
CA ASN A 51 16.92 -0.66 -9.38
C ASN A 51 16.47 0.03 -8.08
N VAL A 52 15.16 0.31 -7.98
CA VAL A 52 14.52 0.87 -6.78
C VAL A 52 13.48 -0.10 -6.25
N ASP A 53 13.45 -0.30 -4.93
CA ASP A 53 12.42 -1.12 -4.28
C ASP A 53 11.16 -0.30 -4.03
N ILE A 54 10.03 -0.70 -4.63
CA ILE A 54 8.74 -0.03 -4.43
C ILE A 54 8.28 -0.04 -2.97
N ALA A 55 8.72 -1.03 -2.16
CA ALA A 55 8.39 -1.08 -0.74
C ALA A 55 8.99 0.10 0.03
N LYS A 56 10.21 0.54 -0.33
CA LYS A 56 10.80 1.77 0.25
C LYS A 56 9.94 2.98 -0.06
N LEU A 57 9.53 3.11 -1.33
CA LEU A 57 8.73 4.24 -1.80
C LEU A 57 7.34 4.28 -1.14
N GLY A 58 6.71 3.11 -0.98
CA GLY A 58 5.42 2.98 -0.33
C GLY A 58 5.47 3.28 1.17
N LEU A 59 6.51 2.81 1.87
CA LEU A 59 6.69 3.11 3.29
C LEU A 59 7.00 4.59 3.52
N ASP A 60 7.91 5.18 2.75
CA ASP A 60 8.22 6.60 2.81
C ASP A 60 6.98 7.47 2.55
N TYR A 61 6.20 7.13 1.51
CA TYR A 61 4.96 7.83 1.21
C TYR A 61 3.99 7.74 2.40
N ALA A 62 3.81 6.55 2.98
CA ALA A 62 2.93 6.36 4.14
C ALA A 62 3.37 7.19 5.35
N LEU A 63 4.67 7.20 5.67
CA LEU A 63 5.23 7.96 6.79
C LEU A 63 5.11 9.49 6.60
N SER A 64 5.04 9.96 5.35
CA SER A 64 4.85 11.39 5.04
C SER A 64 3.38 11.84 5.10
N GLN A 65 2.43 10.92 5.24
CA GLN A 65 1.01 11.28 5.33
C GLN A 65 0.64 11.69 6.75
N GLU A 66 -0.18 12.73 6.87
CA GLU A 66 -0.84 13.08 8.12
C GLU A 66 -1.97 12.06 8.43
N GLY A 67 -2.32 11.93 9.71
CA GLY A 67 -3.48 11.15 10.15
C GLY A 67 -3.19 9.76 10.71
N ALA A 68 -1.95 9.29 10.69
CA ALA A 68 -1.50 8.11 11.43
C ALA A 68 -0.39 8.49 12.42
N ASP A 69 -0.54 8.07 13.68
CA ASP A 69 0.47 8.29 14.73
C ASP A 69 1.54 7.20 14.73
N VAL A 70 1.16 5.99 14.29
CA VAL A 70 2.02 4.82 14.26
C VAL A 70 1.81 4.07 12.95
N HIS A 71 2.92 3.67 12.31
CA HIS A 71 2.89 2.74 11.19
C HIS A 71 3.43 1.38 11.64
N LEU A 72 2.61 0.34 11.50
CA LEU A 72 3.02 -1.04 11.74
C LEU A 72 3.66 -1.60 10.46
N VAL A 73 4.87 -2.13 10.58
CA VAL A 73 5.63 -2.72 9.48
C VAL A 73 5.99 -4.17 9.79
N SER A 74 6.08 -4.99 8.74
CA SER A 74 6.58 -6.36 8.84
C SER A 74 8.10 -6.38 8.79
N ALA A 75 8.72 -7.22 9.62
CA ALA A 75 10.16 -7.41 9.72
C ALA A 75 10.50 -8.90 9.84
N ALA A 76 9.87 -9.74 9.01
CA ALA A 76 10.04 -11.19 9.05
C ALA A 76 11.48 -11.66 8.76
N GLU A 77 12.30 -10.79 8.16
CA GLU A 77 13.72 -11.02 7.89
C GLU A 77 14.52 -9.77 8.30
N HIS A 78 15.78 -9.95 8.69
CA HIS A 78 16.66 -8.84 9.09
C HIS A 78 16.78 -7.76 8.00
N LYS A 79 16.86 -8.18 6.73
CA LYS A 79 16.92 -7.26 5.60
C LYS A 79 15.69 -6.34 5.52
N LEU A 80 14.51 -6.84 5.88
CA LEU A 80 13.29 -6.02 5.92
C LEU A 80 13.32 -5.04 7.10
N LEU A 81 13.84 -5.47 8.26
CA LEU A 81 14.04 -4.57 9.39
C LEU A 81 14.99 -3.42 9.02
N ASP A 82 16.14 -3.73 8.43
CA ASP A 82 17.13 -2.73 8.01
C ASP A 82 16.55 -1.75 6.99
N LEU A 83 15.78 -2.24 6.02
CA LEU A 83 15.09 -1.41 5.03
C LEU A 83 14.07 -0.48 5.68
N ASN A 84 13.24 -1.00 6.59
CA ASN A 84 12.24 -0.19 7.29
C ASN A 84 12.89 0.91 8.13
N LEU A 85 13.98 0.59 8.83
CA LEU A 85 14.73 1.56 9.64
C LEU A 85 15.43 2.61 8.77
N ASP A 86 16.04 2.21 7.65
CA ASP A 86 16.67 3.14 6.70
C ASP A 86 15.65 4.17 6.19
N VAL A 87 14.47 3.71 5.76
CA VAL A 87 13.41 4.62 5.30
C VAL A 87 12.92 5.53 6.44
N ALA A 88 12.70 4.98 7.64
CA ALA A 88 12.17 5.77 8.77
C ALA A 88 13.17 6.81 9.31
N ILE A 89 14.48 6.55 9.23
CA ILE A 89 15.52 7.40 9.80
C ILE A 89 16.13 8.32 8.75
N ASN A 90 16.44 7.79 7.57
CA ASN A 90 17.19 8.50 6.53
C ASN A 90 16.31 8.98 5.37
N GLY A 91 15.10 8.42 5.22
CA GLY A 91 14.22 8.69 4.09
C GLY A 91 14.77 8.17 2.76
N LEU A 92 14.22 8.69 1.67
CA LEU A 92 14.64 8.33 0.31
C LEU A 92 15.87 9.13 -0.17
N ASN A 93 16.72 8.49 -0.97
CA ASN A 93 17.75 9.18 -1.75
C ASN A 93 17.16 9.87 -3.00
N GLU A 94 17.97 10.67 -3.71
CA GLU A 94 17.49 11.46 -4.86
C GLU A 94 16.96 10.62 -6.03
N LEU A 95 17.56 9.45 -6.29
CA LEU A 95 17.04 8.52 -7.30
C LEU A 95 15.67 7.98 -6.86
N GLU A 96 15.56 7.55 -5.61
CA GLU A 96 14.31 7.01 -5.05
C GLU A 96 13.18 8.04 -5.07
N LYS A 97 13.46 9.30 -4.69
CA LYS A 97 12.49 10.41 -4.80
C LYS A 97 12.05 10.65 -6.25
N SER A 98 13.01 10.66 -7.19
CA SER A 98 12.68 10.79 -8.62
C SER A 98 11.75 9.66 -9.08
N VAL A 99 12.06 8.41 -8.71
CA VAL A 99 11.24 7.25 -9.08
C VAL A 99 9.86 7.29 -8.40
N GLN A 100 9.78 7.73 -7.14
CA GLN A 100 8.51 7.91 -6.44
C GLN A 100 7.59 8.90 -7.18
N ASN A 101 8.12 10.05 -7.59
CA ASN A 101 7.37 11.03 -8.38
C ASN A 101 6.92 10.48 -9.74
N GLU A 102 7.78 9.71 -10.41
CA GLU A 102 7.44 9.06 -11.67
C GLU A 102 6.30 8.06 -11.50
N ILE A 103 6.32 7.21 -10.45
CA ILE A 103 5.24 6.23 -10.27
C ILE A 103 3.94 6.86 -9.81
N LEU A 104 4.00 7.90 -8.98
CA LEU A 104 2.82 8.69 -8.61
C LEU A 104 2.17 9.28 -9.87
N THR A 105 2.97 9.92 -10.73
CA THR A 105 2.47 10.55 -11.95
C THR A 105 1.93 9.54 -12.96
N LYS A 106 2.67 8.46 -13.18
CA LYS A 106 2.38 7.51 -14.27
C LYS A 106 1.31 6.47 -13.92
N PHE A 107 1.29 6.00 -12.67
CA PHE A 107 0.46 4.86 -12.27
C PHE A 107 -0.68 5.26 -11.33
N PHE A 108 -0.41 6.10 -10.32
CA PHE A 108 -1.39 6.32 -9.24
C PHE A 108 -2.25 7.58 -9.41
N ASN A 109 -1.71 8.67 -9.96
CA ASN A 109 -2.47 9.90 -10.21
C ASN A 109 -3.64 9.70 -11.19
N PRO A 110 -3.52 8.89 -12.26
CA PRO A 110 -4.63 8.63 -13.17
C PRO A 110 -5.76 7.78 -12.58
N LEU A 111 -5.53 7.09 -11.46
CA LEU A 111 -6.55 6.25 -10.83
C LEU A 111 -7.68 7.10 -10.23
N THR A 112 -8.91 6.76 -10.60
CA THR A 112 -10.13 7.31 -10.01
C THR A 112 -10.50 6.61 -8.69
N VAL A 113 -10.13 5.34 -8.53
CA VAL A 113 -10.33 4.54 -7.32
C VAL A 113 -8.99 3.98 -6.86
N ARG A 114 -8.61 4.27 -5.60
CA ARG A 114 -7.30 3.92 -5.01
C ARG A 114 -7.42 3.05 -3.74
N HIS A 115 -8.63 2.64 -3.40
CA HIS A 115 -8.94 1.81 -2.26
C HIS A 115 -9.78 0.60 -2.71
N TRP A 116 -9.96 -0.35 -1.82
CA TRP A 116 -10.83 -1.51 -2.02
C TRP A 116 -11.89 -1.64 -0.93
N GLU A 117 -12.06 -0.59 -0.12
CA GLU A 117 -13.08 -0.54 0.93
C GLU A 117 -14.46 -0.92 0.38
N GLY A 118 -15.12 -1.87 1.06
CA GLY A 118 -16.48 -2.31 0.74
C GLY A 118 -16.56 -3.42 -0.30
N ILE A 119 -15.47 -3.76 -0.99
CA ILE A 119 -15.47 -4.87 -1.98
C ILE A 119 -15.75 -6.21 -1.29
N GLU A 120 -15.08 -6.46 -0.16
CA GLU A 120 -15.28 -7.67 0.64
C GLU A 120 -16.69 -7.77 1.21
N ILE A 121 -17.25 -6.63 1.68
CA ILE A 121 -18.61 -6.56 2.23
C ILE A 121 -19.64 -6.87 1.13
N ALA A 122 -19.51 -6.24 -0.03
CA ALA A 122 -20.39 -6.49 -1.17
C ALA A 122 -20.33 -7.97 -1.61
N LYS A 123 -19.12 -8.54 -1.68
CA LYS A 123 -18.92 -9.96 -2.01
C LYS A 123 -19.57 -10.89 -0.98
N TYR A 124 -19.47 -10.57 0.30
CA TYR A 124 -20.11 -11.31 1.38
C TYR A 124 -21.63 -11.32 1.25
N TRP A 125 -22.25 -10.14 1.10
CA TRP A 125 -23.70 -10.03 0.98
C TRP A 125 -24.24 -10.70 -0.28
N ASN A 126 -23.57 -10.54 -1.42
CA ASN A 126 -23.93 -11.26 -2.64
C ASN A 126 -23.93 -12.79 -2.45
N LYS A 127 -22.95 -13.31 -1.69
CA LYS A 127 -22.87 -14.74 -1.40
C LYS A 127 -24.00 -15.19 -0.46
N LEU A 128 -24.34 -14.39 0.55
CA LEU A 128 -25.48 -14.68 1.43
C LEU A 128 -26.81 -14.68 0.67
N ASP A 129 -27.02 -13.71 -0.21
CA ASP A 129 -28.24 -13.63 -1.02
C ASP A 129 -28.38 -14.84 -1.93
N LEU A 130 -27.27 -15.35 -2.50
CA LEU A 130 -27.27 -16.57 -3.29
C LEU A 130 -27.59 -17.82 -2.45
N LEU A 131 -27.15 -17.86 -1.19
CA LEU A 131 -27.45 -18.98 -0.28
C LEU A 131 -28.91 -18.97 0.17
N ASN A 132 -29.49 -17.79 0.42
CA ASN A 132 -30.88 -17.65 0.88
C ASN A 132 -31.93 -17.83 -0.23
N ARG A 133 -31.51 -17.91 -1.50
CA ARG A 133 -32.38 -18.14 -2.67
C ARG A 133 -32.50 -19.62 -3.07
N ASN A 134 -31.80 -20.51 -2.37
CA ASN A 134 -31.92 -21.97 -2.51
C ASN A 134 -32.62 -22.56 -1.28
#